data_AF-A0A7J4J8Z5-F1
#
_entry.id   AF-A0A7J4J8Z5-F1
#
_cell.length_a   1.000
_cell.length_b   1.000
_cell.length_c   1.000
_cell.angle_alpha   90.00
_cell.angle_beta   90.00
_cell.angle_gamma   90.00
#
_symmetry.space_group_name_H-M   'P 1'
#
loop_
_entity.id
_entity.type
_entity.pdbx_description
1 polymer ?
#
loop_
_entity_poly.entity_id
_entity_poly.type
_entity_poly.pdbx_seq_one_letter_code
_entity_poly.pdbx_strand_id
1 'polypeptide(L)'
;MKFNTNLAIALVALAVVGISFASSANTGFGVINSYGVEINPANVACADTDGSNANTLGACSDSSGKTLTDTCGDYGPYVSEAFCSASNKCATKMILCDSDKLCKNGVCVVV
;
A
#
# COMPACT_ATOMS: atom_id res chain seq x y z
N MET A 1 -52.38 -20.64 21.02
CA MET A 1 -52.37 -19.21 20.67
C MET A 1 -51.98 -19.09 19.20
N LYS A 2 -52.81 -18.41 18.40
CA LYS A 2 -52.56 -18.11 16.98
C LYS A 2 -51.63 -16.90 16.90
N PHE A 3 -50.56 -16.98 16.11
CA PHE A 3 -49.87 -15.82 15.57
C PHE A 3 -49.73 -15.97 14.05
N ASN A 4 -50.15 -14.92 13.35
CA ASN A 4 -50.35 -14.82 11.91
C ASN A 4 -49.04 -14.87 11.12
N THR A 5 -49.05 -15.66 10.05
CA THR A 5 -48.04 -15.70 8.98
C THR A 5 -48.31 -14.59 7.96
N ASN A 6 -47.73 -13.40 8.14
CA ASN A 6 -47.57 -12.40 7.08
C ASN A 6 -46.52 -11.36 7.50
N LEU A 7 -45.24 -11.71 7.36
CA LEU A 7 -44.22 -10.71 7.04
C LEU A 7 -43.16 -11.38 6.17
N ALA A 8 -43.05 -10.86 4.95
CA ALA A 8 -42.23 -11.38 3.89
C ALA A 8 -40.73 -11.16 4.15
N ILE A 9 -39.97 -12.22 3.89
CA ILE A 9 -38.70 -12.27 3.13
C ILE A 9 -37.69 -11.13 3.38
N ALA A 10 -36.59 -11.49 4.04
CA ALA A 10 -35.27 -10.99 3.69
C ALA A 10 -34.27 -12.15 3.74
N LEU A 11 -34.13 -12.86 2.61
CA LEU A 11 -33.02 -13.77 2.35
C LEU A 11 -31.78 -12.92 2.09
N VAL A 12 -31.02 -12.61 3.14
CA VAL A 12 -29.62 -12.19 2.98
C VAL A 12 -28.78 -13.43 3.16
N ALA A 13 -28.45 -14.07 2.05
CA ALA A 13 -27.41 -15.09 1.99
C ALA A 13 -26.08 -14.41 2.30
N LEU A 14 -25.71 -14.36 3.58
CA LEU A 14 -24.38 -13.97 4.00
C LEU A 14 -23.45 -15.18 3.83
N ALA A 15 -22.89 -15.30 2.64
CA ALA A 15 -21.84 -16.27 2.37
C ALA A 15 -20.59 -15.90 3.19
N VAL A 16 -20.20 -16.81 4.10
CA VAL A 16 -18.85 -17.36 4.35
C VAL A 16 -17.68 -16.35 4.21
N VAL A 17 -16.79 -16.13 5.17
CA VAL A 17 -15.91 -17.12 5.81
C VAL A 17 -15.47 -16.60 7.19
N GLY A 18 -15.69 -17.39 8.23
CA GLY A 18 -15.00 -17.23 9.49
C GLY A 18 -13.53 -17.60 9.30
N ILE A 19 -12.66 -16.60 9.24
CA ILE A 19 -11.22 -16.82 9.33
C ILE A 19 -10.85 -16.57 10.79
N SER A 20 -10.85 -17.63 11.57
CA SER A 20 -10.23 -17.68 12.89
C SER A 20 -8.78 -17.25 12.74
N PHE A 21 -8.40 -16.13 13.36
CA PHE A 21 -7.00 -15.72 13.50
C PHE A 21 -6.31 -16.67 14.48
N ALA A 22 -5.96 -17.86 14.00
CA ALA A 22 -4.93 -18.67 14.61
C ALA A 22 -3.61 -17.94 14.35
N SER A 23 -3.07 -17.34 15.40
CA SER A 23 -1.71 -16.84 15.45
C SER A 23 -0.74 -17.94 15.00
N SER A 24 -0.14 -17.80 13.82
CA SER A 24 1.09 -18.48 13.48
C SER A 24 1.92 -17.61 12.54
N ALA A 25 3.13 -17.31 13.00
CA ALA A 25 4.10 -16.43 12.37
C ALA A 25 4.57 -16.96 11.00
N ASN A 26 4.80 -16.02 10.10
CA ASN A 26 5.72 -16.05 8.96
C ASN A 26 5.74 -17.34 8.12
N THR A 27 4.88 -17.40 7.12
CA THR A 27 5.29 -17.83 5.77
C THR A 27 4.52 -16.97 4.76
N GLY A 28 5.26 -16.29 3.89
CA GLY A 28 4.75 -15.31 2.93
C GLY A 28 3.46 -15.77 2.25
N PHE A 29 2.41 -14.98 2.44
CA PHE A 29 1.15 -15.11 1.73
C PHE A 29 1.04 -13.92 0.80
N GLY A 30 1.09 -14.22 -0.51
CA GLY A 30 1.05 -13.23 -1.58
C GLY A 30 -0.16 -12.32 -1.42
N VAL A 31 0.11 -11.03 -1.32
CA VAL A 31 -0.90 -10.01 -1.50
C VAL A 31 -1.25 -10.04 -2.98
N ILE A 32 -2.34 -10.74 -3.31
CA ILE A 32 -3.07 -10.52 -4.55
C ILE A 32 -3.56 -9.08 -4.52
N ASN A 33 -2.75 -8.17 -5.07
CA ASN A 33 -3.23 -6.85 -5.45
C ASN A 33 -4.31 -7.09 -6.51
N SER A 34 -5.50 -6.49 -6.36
CA SER A 34 -6.67 -6.70 -7.23
C SER A 34 -6.52 -6.16 -8.66
N TYR A 35 -5.28 -6.02 -9.13
CA TYR A 35 -4.91 -5.85 -10.54
C TYR A 35 -4.15 -7.11 -10.92
N GLY A 36 -4.73 -7.96 -11.80
CA GLY A 36 -4.25 -9.31 -12.14
C GLY A 36 -2.84 -9.39 -12.75
N VAL A 37 -1.82 -9.07 -11.96
CA VAL A 37 -0.41 -9.28 -12.27
C VAL A 37 -0.01 -10.56 -11.57
N GLU A 38 0.14 -11.64 -12.35
CA GLU A 38 0.70 -12.90 -11.88
C GLU A 38 2.17 -12.67 -11.48
N ILE A 39 2.41 -12.48 -10.18
CA ILE A 39 3.76 -12.35 -9.63
C ILE A 39 4.38 -13.75 -9.55
N ASN A 40 5.13 -14.10 -10.59
CA ASN A 40 6.10 -15.19 -10.53
C ASN A 40 7.09 -14.92 -9.39
N PRO A 41 7.10 -15.72 -8.29
CA PRO A 41 7.86 -15.42 -7.07
C PRO A 41 9.39 -15.53 -7.23
N ALA A 42 9.88 -15.92 -8.41
CA ALA A 42 11.30 -15.99 -8.72
C ALA A 42 11.91 -14.66 -9.19
N ASN A 43 11.08 -13.62 -9.47
CA ASN A 43 11.58 -12.43 -10.17
C ASN A 43 10.89 -11.11 -9.78
N VAL A 44 10.44 -10.96 -8.54
CA VAL A 44 9.93 -9.66 -8.04
C VAL A 44 11.12 -8.70 -7.93
N ALA A 45 11.45 -8.12 -9.09
CA ALA A 45 12.11 -6.84 -9.23
C ALA A 45 11.35 -5.85 -8.35
N CYS A 46 12.10 -5.01 -7.65
CA CYS A 46 11.60 -3.97 -6.77
C CYS A 46 10.25 -3.37 -7.23
N ALA A 47 9.32 -3.21 -6.31
CA ALA A 47 8.01 -2.59 -6.53
C ALA A 47 7.95 -1.23 -5.85
N ASP A 48 7.45 -0.23 -6.59
CA ASP A 48 7.23 1.15 -6.16
C ASP A 48 5.74 1.44 -6.42
N THR A 49 5.00 1.90 -5.39
CA THR A 49 3.53 1.95 -5.41
C THR A 49 2.95 3.16 -6.13
N ASP A 50 3.69 4.26 -6.18
CA ASP A 50 3.24 5.54 -6.78
C ASP A 50 4.17 5.97 -7.92
N GLY A 51 5.37 5.38 -8.00
CA GLY A 51 6.32 5.62 -9.06
C GLY A 51 6.92 7.01 -8.95
N SER A 52 7.90 7.19 -8.06
CA SER A 52 8.73 8.40 -8.03
C SER A 52 7.91 9.72 -8.10
N ASN A 53 6.86 9.86 -7.30
CA ASN A 53 5.92 10.97 -7.34
C ASN A 53 5.68 11.60 -5.96
N ALA A 54 6.39 12.71 -5.71
CA ALA A 54 6.29 13.50 -4.48
C ALA A 54 4.89 14.07 -4.12
N ASN A 55 3.87 13.97 -4.98
CA ASN A 55 2.51 14.40 -4.67
C ASN A 55 1.62 13.27 -4.13
N THR A 56 2.07 12.01 -4.20
CA THR A 56 1.34 10.82 -3.75
C THR A 56 2.16 10.13 -2.68
N LEU A 57 1.53 9.57 -1.66
CA LEU A 57 2.29 8.82 -0.66
C LEU A 57 2.70 7.48 -1.26
N GLY A 58 4.00 7.34 -1.46
CA GLY A 58 4.66 6.19 -2.04
C GLY A 58 5.31 5.27 -1.03
N ALA A 59 5.53 4.04 -1.48
CA ALA A 59 6.33 3.05 -0.80
C ALA A 59 7.05 2.17 -1.82
N CYS A 60 8.29 1.84 -1.48
CA CYS A 60 9.12 0.91 -2.22
C CYS A 60 9.28 -0.39 -1.42
N SER A 61 9.18 -1.54 -2.07
CA SER A 61 9.56 -2.85 -1.50
C SER A 61 10.44 -3.66 -2.45
N ASP A 62 11.54 -4.22 -1.95
CA ASP A 62 12.47 -5.02 -2.75
C ASP A 62 12.55 -6.50 -2.32
N SER A 63 13.21 -7.31 -3.16
CA SER A 63 13.37 -8.76 -2.96
C SER A 63 14.18 -9.16 -1.72
N SER A 64 14.86 -8.22 -1.06
CA SER A 64 15.53 -8.45 0.22
C SER A 64 14.57 -8.30 1.41
N GLY A 65 13.29 -7.99 1.17
CA GLY A 65 12.31 -7.71 2.22
C GLY A 65 12.47 -6.30 2.82
N LYS A 66 13.25 -5.42 2.19
CA LYS A 66 13.37 -4.03 2.60
C LYS A 66 12.16 -3.25 2.08
N THR A 67 11.52 -2.49 2.96
CA THR A 67 10.46 -1.55 2.62
C THR A 67 10.87 -0.13 3.03
N LEU A 68 10.67 0.83 2.14
CA LEU A 68 10.84 2.26 2.38
C LEU A 68 9.53 2.97 2.04
N THR A 69 9.24 4.06 2.73
CA THR A 69 8.05 4.90 2.51
C THR A 69 8.50 6.33 2.35
N ASP A 70 7.76 7.12 1.59
CA ASP A 70 8.08 8.53 1.44
C ASP A 70 7.98 9.23 2.78
N THR A 71 8.94 10.11 3.03
CA THR A 71 9.02 10.88 4.26
C THR A 71 9.38 12.32 3.94
N CYS A 72 9.10 13.23 4.86
CA CYS A 72 9.61 14.59 4.73
C CYS A 72 11.06 14.63 5.16
N GLY A 73 11.89 15.35 4.39
CA GLY A 73 13.23 15.69 4.83
C GLY A 73 13.21 16.52 6.11
N ASP A 74 14.28 16.41 6.90
CA ASP A 74 14.40 17.14 8.18
C ASP A 74 14.31 18.67 8.03
N TYR A 75 14.65 19.22 6.86
CA TYR A 75 14.70 20.65 6.62
C TYR A 75 14.17 21.01 5.23
N GLY A 76 13.04 21.74 5.19
CA GLY A 76 12.54 22.40 3.98
C GLY A 76 11.43 21.65 3.21
N PRO A 77 11.07 22.14 2.02
CA PRO A 77 9.99 21.61 1.20
C PRO A 77 10.46 20.38 0.40
N TYR A 78 11.09 19.40 1.05
CA TYR A 78 11.63 18.22 0.37
C TYR A 78 10.93 16.94 0.81
N VAL A 79 10.56 16.11 -0.17
CA VAL A 79 10.13 14.73 0.03
C VAL A 79 11.34 13.82 -0.18
N SER A 80 11.64 13.00 0.81
CA SER A 80 12.51 11.83 0.66
C SER A 80 11.66 10.71 0.05
N GLU A 81 11.73 10.64 -1.27
CA GLU A 81 10.98 9.72 -2.12
C GLU A 81 11.61 8.33 -2.11
N ALA A 82 10.85 7.32 -1.73
CA ALA A 82 11.22 5.92 -1.79
C ALA A 82 10.92 5.36 -3.18
N PHE A 83 11.97 4.92 -3.90
CA PHE A 83 11.82 4.45 -5.27
C PHE A 83 12.68 3.21 -5.57
N CYS A 84 12.34 2.54 -6.68
CA CYS A 84 13.13 1.44 -7.20
C CYS A 84 14.33 1.90 -8.02
N SER A 85 15.53 1.60 -7.53
CA SER A 85 16.77 1.88 -8.27
C SER A 85 16.98 0.90 -9.44
N ALA A 86 17.89 1.25 -10.35
CA ALA A 86 18.30 0.39 -11.48
C ALA A 86 18.87 -0.97 -11.04
N SER A 87 19.28 -1.11 -9.77
CA SER A 87 19.73 -2.38 -9.19
C SER A 87 18.59 -3.24 -8.63
N ASN A 88 17.32 -2.88 -8.89
CA ASN A 88 16.14 -3.53 -8.31
C ASN A 88 16.15 -3.54 -6.77
N LYS A 89 16.61 -2.44 -6.18
CA LYS A 89 16.66 -2.22 -4.73
C LYS A 89 15.99 -0.91 -4.34
N CYS A 90 15.39 -0.88 -3.16
CA CYS A 90 14.80 0.34 -2.64
C CYS A 90 15.87 1.36 -2.24
N ALA A 91 15.75 2.53 -2.83
CA ALA A 91 16.58 3.70 -2.58
C ALA A 91 15.70 4.90 -2.26
N THR A 92 16.31 5.97 -1.74
CA THR A 92 15.65 7.25 -1.51
C THR A 92 16.28 8.33 -2.35
N LYS A 93 15.48 9.26 -2.88
CA LYS A 93 15.95 10.49 -3.52
C LYS A 93 15.21 11.68 -2.93
N MET A 94 15.85 12.84 -2.92
CA MET A 94 15.20 14.06 -2.46
C MET A 94 14.51 14.74 -3.64
N ILE A 95 13.21 14.97 -3.53
CA ILE A 95 12.42 15.75 -4.48
C ILE A 95 12.03 17.06 -3.80
N LEU A 96 12.30 18.18 -4.47
CA LEU A 96 11.86 19.51 -4.05
C LEU A 96 10.38 19.70 -4.42
N CYS A 97 9.55 20.11 -3.47
CA CYS A 97 8.17 20.52 -3.72
C CYS A 97 8.14 21.86 -4.47
N ASP A 98 7.06 22.10 -5.21
CA ASP A 98 6.82 23.38 -5.91
C ASP A 98 6.83 24.57 -4.94
N SER A 99 7.01 25.80 -5.48
CA SER A 99 7.22 27.05 -4.75
C SER A 99 6.16 27.40 -3.68
N ASP A 100 4.97 26.80 -3.76
CA ASP A 100 3.79 27.02 -2.91
C ASP A 100 3.36 25.75 -2.14
N LYS A 101 4.20 24.71 -2.15
CA LYS A 101 3.97 23.45 -1.45
C LYS A 101 5.04 23.17 -0.40
N LEU A 102 4.63 22.60 0.72
CA LEU A 102 5.55 22.03 1.71
C LEU A 102 5.36 20.52 1.78
N CYS A 103 6.42 19.81 2.16
CA CYS A 103 6.25 18.40 2.50
C CYS A 103 5.47 18.27 3.80
N LYS A 104 4.42 17.44 3.78
CA LYS A 104 3.67 17.03 4.97
C LYS A 104 3.34 15.54 4.83
N ASN A 105 3.70 14.73 5.82
CA ASN A 105 3.45 13.29 5.83
C ASN A 105 3.97 12.56 4.57
N GLY A 106 5.17 12.92 4.09
CA GLY A 106 5.79 12.29 2.92
C GLY A 106 5.26 12.76 1.57
N VAL A 107 4.41 13.79 1.52
CA VAL A 107 3.84 14.33 0.27
C VAL A 107 3.90 15.85 0.21
N CYS A 108 4.05 16.40 -0.99
CA CYS A 108 3.96 17.84 -1.25
C CYS A 108 2.50 18.30 -1.20
N VAL A 109 2.19 19.20 -0.27
CA VAL A 109 0.84 19.78 -0.09
C VAL A 109 0.90 21.29 -0.17
N VAL A 110 -0.14 21.90 -0.74
CA VAL A 110 -0.31 23.36 -0.72
C VAL A 110 -0.49 23.82 0.72
N VAL A 111 0.20 24.90 1.09
CA VAL A 111 0.14 25.53 2.42
C VAL A 111 -0.68 26.81 2.44
#